data_AF-A0A376MQ11-F1
#
_entry.id   AF-A0A376MQ11-F1
#
_cell.length_a   1.000
_cell.length_b   1.000
_cell.length_c   1.000
_cell.angle_alpha   90.00
_cell.angle_beta   90.00
_cell.angle_gamma   90.00
#
_symmetry.space_group_name_H-M   'P 1'
#
loop_
_entity.id
_entity.type
_entity.pdbx_description
1 polymer ?
#
loop_
_entity_poly.entity_id
_entity_poly.type
_entity_poly.pdbx_seq_one_letter_code
_entity_poly.pdbx_strand_id
1 'polypeptide(L)'
;MGQSEYISWVKCTSWLSNFVNLRGLRQPDGRPLYEYHATNDEYTQLTQLLRAVGQSQSNICNRDFAACFVLFCSEWYRRDYERQCGWTWDPIYKKIGISFTATELGTIVPKGMEDYWLRPIRFYESERRNFLGTLFSEGGLPFRLLKESDSRFLAVFSRILGQYEQAKQSGFSALSLARAVIEKSALPTVFSEDTSVELISHMADNLNSLVLTHNLINHKEPVQQLEKVHPTWRSEFPIPLDDETGTHFLNGLLCAASVEAKPRLQKNKSTRCQFYWSEKHPDELRVIVSLPDEVSFPVTSEPSTTRFELAICEDGEEVSGLGPAYASLENRQATVRLRKSEVRFVRQNPSAGLSLVARAGGMIVGSIKLDDSEIAIGEVPLTFIVDADQWLLQGQASCSVRSSDVLIVLPRDNSNVAGFDGQSSAVNVLGLKALPVKGCQDVTVTANETYRIRTGREQISIGRFALNGKRASWVCHPDETFIGVPKVISTLPDIQSIDVTRYLSGISIEQCHIQEMLGAQYLSIRNSNNETLLRRKIGILPADFSIEIKGGMHANEGTILITTQHPCVANLKIKHWRLHVSVLRGEQRYNLKRKGYLRHLLHYKFCLIWRLTPSTLSYLFPLKAVSLLM
;
A
#
# COMPACT_ATOMS: atom_id res chain seq x y z
N MET A 1 52.79 -6.52 38.90
CA MET A 1 51.35 -6.52 39.28
C MET A 1 51.25 -7.11 40.67
N GLY A 2 50.64 -6.39 41.61
CA GLY A 2 50.31 -6.94 42.93
C GLY A 2 49.18 -7.99 42.82
N GLN A 3 49.07 -8.91 43.80
CA GLN A 3 48.03 -9.96 43.80
C GLN A 3 46.61 -9.41 43.62
N SER A 4 46.29 -8.26 44.20
CA SER A 4 44.98 -7.60 44.06
C SER A 4 44.69 -7.14 42.62
N GLU A 5 45.72 -6.64 41.92
CA GLU A 5 45.61 -6.14 40.53
C GLU A 5 45.47 -7.27 39.51
N TYR A 6 46.09 -8.42 39.78
CA TYR A 6 45.94 -9.62 38.95
C TYR A 6 44.52 -10.20 39.08
N ILE A 7 43.96 -10.17 40.30
CA ILE A 7 42.61 -10.69 40.58
C ILE A 7 41.52 -9.81 39.95
N SER A 8 41.68 -8.48 39.91
CA SER A 8 40.69 -7.61 39.24
C SER A 8 40.67 -7.79 37.73
N TRP A 9 41.86 -7.86 37.09
CA TRP A 9 41.99 -8.08 35.66
C TRP A 9 41.34 -9.40 35.23
N VAL A 10 41.70 -10.53 35.86
CA VAL A 10 41.15 -11.85 35.50
C VAL A 10 39.62 -11.88 35.62
N LYS A 11 39.05 -11.22 36.64
CA LYS A 11 37.59 -11.21 36.86
C LYS A 11 36.84 -10.39 35.81
N CYS A 12 37.31 -9.20 35.45
CA CYS A 12 36.65 -8.36 34.42
C CYS A 12 36.76 -8.99 33.02
N THR A 13 37.96 -9.44 32.64
CA THR A 13 38.18 -10.10 31.34
C THR A 13 37.33 -11.36 31.20
N SER A 14 37.27 -12.19 32.25
CA SER A 14 36.46 -13.42 32.24
C SER A 14 34.96 -13.12 32.14
N TRP A 15 34.46 -12.11 32.86
CA TRP A 15 33.04 -11.74 32.81
C TRP A 15 32.65 -11.23 31.42
N LEU A 16 33.43 -10.31 30.85
CA LEU A 16 33.19 -9.77 29.52
C LEU A 16 33.26 -10.83 28.42
N SER A 17 34.25 -11.73 28.49
CA SER A 17 34.37 -12.83 27.53
C SER A 17 33.14 -13.72 27.58
N ASN A 18 32.65 -14.05 28.78
CA ASN A 18 31.42 -14.83 28.92
C ASN A 18 30.19 -14.07 28.38
N PHE A 19 30.05 -12.79 28.74
CA PHE A 19 28.97 -11.92 28.28
C PHE A 19 28.87 -11.89 26.74
N VAL A 20 29.99 -11.67 26.06
CA VAL A 20 30.05 -11.59 24.59
C VAL A 20 29.85 -12.97 23.94
N ASN A 21 30.44 -14.03 24.50
CA ASN A 21 30.31 -15.40 23.99
C ASN A 21 28.87 -15.93 24.06
N LEU A 22 28.12 -15.63 25.12
CA LEU A 22 26.70 -16.01 25.25
C LEU A 22 25.82 -15.43 24.14
N ARG A 23 26.29 -14.37 23.47
CA ARG A 23 25.63 -13.71 22.33
C ARG A 23 26.17 -14.17 20.98
N GLY A 24 26.96 -15.24 20.95
CA GLY A 24 27.55 -15.80 19.73
C GLY A 24 28.67 -14.95 19.13
N LEU A 25 29.20 -13.97 19.88
CA LEU A 25 30.25 -13.08 19.45
C LEU A 25 31.60 -13.52 20.02
N ARG A 26 32.69 -13.34 19.26
CA ARG A 26 34.06 -13.57 19.74
C ARG A 26 34.68 -12.33 20.38
N GLN A 27 34.18 -11.16 19.98
CA GLN A 27 34.58 -9.83 20.44
C GLN A 27 33.43 -8.86 20.19
N PRO A 28 33.41 -7.68 20.83
CA PRO A 28 32.47 -6.61 20.52
C PRO A 28 32.51 -6.23 19.03
N ASP A 29 31.37 -5.88 18.47
CA ASP A 29 31.21 -5.57 17.04
C ASP A 29 30.81 -4.13 16.74
N GLY A 30 30.85 -3.25 17.76
CA GLY A 30 30.52 -1.84 17.61
C GLY A 30 29.03 -1.51 17.61
N ARG A 31 28.14 -2.49 17.83
CA ARG A 31 26.71 -2.18 18.04
C ARG A 31 26.49 -1.37 19.32
N PRO A 32 25.43 -0.53 19.41
CA PRO A 32 25.07 0.17 20.64
C PRO A 32 24.96 -0.77 21.85
N LEU A 33 25.32 -0.29 23.05
CA LEU A 33 25.39 -1.16 24.24
C LEU A 33 24.06 -1.81 24.61
N TYR A 34 22.93 -1.11 24.40
CA TYR A 34 21.59 -1.67 24.66
C TYR A 34 21.25 -2.87 23.75
N GLU A 35 21.83 -2.97 22.55
CA GLU A 35 21.62 -4.09 21.61
C GLU A 35 22.38 -5.37 21.99
N TYR A 36 23.21 -5.32 23.04
CA TYR A 36 23.70 -6.54 23.65
C TYR A 36 22.64 -7.19 24.53
N HIS A 37 21.52 -6.55 24.85
CA HIS A 37 20.46 -7.17 25.64
C HIS A 37 20.97 -7.80 26.96
N ALA A 38 21.66 -7.00 27.80
CA ALA A 38 22.10 -7.48 29.10
C ALA A 38 20.91 -7.89 29.97
N THR A 39 20.95 -9.10 30.54
CA THR A 39 19.92 -9.63 31.43
C THR A 39 20.01 -8.99 32.82
N ASN A 40 18.94 -9.11 33.62
CA ASN A 40 18.95 -8.59 35.00
C ASN A 40 20.00 -9.30 35.89
N ASP A 41 20.23 -10.59 35.65
CA ASP A 41 21.25 -11.37 36.35
C ASP A 41 22.65 -10.87 35.99
N GLU A 42 22.93 -10.62 34.72
CA GLU A 42 24.19 -10.05 34.26
C GLU A 42 24.41 -8.64 34.83
N TYR A 43 23.38 -7.79 34.85
CA TYR A 43 23.47 -6.47 35.49
C TYR A 43 23.81 -6.56 36.99
N THR A 44 23.19 -7.51 37.70
CA THR A 44 23.44 -7.73 39.13
C THR A 44 24.86 -8.26 39.36
N GLN A 45 25.31 -9.21 38.55
CA GLN A 45 26.67 -9.75 38.59
C GLN A 45 27.71 -8.65 38.30
N LEU A 46 27.47 -7.82 37.27
CA LEU A 46 28.34 -6.72 36.90
C LEU A 46 28.43 -5.66 38.01
N THR A 47 27.30 -5.35 38.65
CA THR A 47 27.24 -4.45 39.82
C THR A 47 28.10 -4.97 40.98
N GLN A 48 27.98 -6.27 41.30
CA GLN A 48 28.76 -6.90 42.36
C GLN A 48 30.25 -6.97 42.01
N LEU A 49 30.57 -7.26 40.75
CA LEU A 49 31.93 -7.30 40.23
C LEU A 49 32.62 -5.94 40.39
N LEU A 50 31.98 -4.85 39.95
CA LEU A 50 32.54 -3.50 40.06
C LEU A 50 32.72 -3.05 41.52
N ARG A 51 31.77 -3.39 42.40
CA ARG A 51 31.89 -3.18 43.86
C ARG A 51 33.08 -3.92 44.45
N ALA A 52 33.28 -5.18 44.06
CA ALA A 52 34.34 -6.04 44.59
C ALA A 52 35.74 -5.65 44.07
N VAL A 53 35.83 -5.17 42.83
CA VAL A 53 37.08 -4.70 42.23
C VAL A 53 37.51 -3.36 42.81
N GLY A 54 36.56 -2.46 43.09
CA GLY A 54 36.80 -1.18 43.75
C GLY A 54 37.64 -0.19 42.94
N GLN A 55 37.92 0.97 43.54
CA GLN A 55 38.74 2.02 42.96
C GLN A 55 40.22 1.82 43.31
N SER A 56 41.05 1.55 42.30
CA SER A 56 42.52 1.51 42.43
C SER A 56 43.17 2.10 41.18
N GLN A 57 44.39 2.64 41.31
CA GLN A 57 45.10 3.29 40.20
C GLN A 57 45.30 2.35 39.00
N SER A 58 45.53 1.06 39.25
CA SER A 58 45.67 0.05 38.20
C SER A 58 44.37 -0.31 37.51
N ASN A 59 43.22 -0.24 38.20
CA ASN A 59 41.90 -0.45 37.59
C ASN A 59 41.53 0.69 36.64
N ILE A 60 41.89 1.94 36.96
CA ILE A 60 41.59 3.13 36.13
C ILE A 60 42.23 3.02 34.74
N CYS A 61 43.41 2.42 34.65
CA CYS A 61 44.11 2.22 33.38
C CYS A 61 43.73 0.89 32.68
N ASN A 62 42.92 0.04 33.30
CA ASN A 62 42.58 -1.28 32.77
C ASN A 62 41.42 -1.20 31.76
N ARG A 63 41.64 -1.74 30.56
CA ARG A 63 40.65 -1.70 29.46
C ARG A 63 39.37 -2.47 29.79
N ASP A 64 39.52 -3.65 30.38
CA ASP A 64 38.39 -4.55 30.63
C ASP A 64 37.56 -4.05 31.84
N PHE A 65 38.21 -3.43 32.83
CA PHE A 65 37.51 -2.69 33.88
C PHE A 65 36.70 -1.52 33.29
N ALA A 66 37.32 -0.72 32.42
CA ALA A 66 36.67 0.39 31.76
C ALA A 66 35.44 -0.05 30.93
N ALA A 67 35.58 -1.16 30.19
CA ALA A 67 34.50 -1.77 29.43
C ALA A 67 33.32 -2.23 30.32
N CYS A 68 33.62 -2.89 31.45
CA CYS A 68 32.62 -3.25 32.45
C CYS A 68 31.92 -2.03 33.05
N PHE A 69 32.68 -0.97 33.36
CA PHE A 69 32.15 0.25 33.95
C PHE A 69 31.19 0.99 33.01
N VAL A 70 31.56 1.18 31.74
CA VAL A 70 30.69 1.88 30.80
C VAL A 70 29.42 1.08 30.48
N LEU A 71 29.52 -0.25 30.34
CA LEU A 71 28.35 -1.11 30.18
C LEU A 71 27.42 -1.02 31.40
N PHE A 72 28.00 -1.05 32.62
CA PHE A 72 27.23 -0.87 33.85
C PHE A 72 26.52 0.48 33.89
N CYS A 73 27.20 1.58 33.53
CA CYS A 73 26.58 2.90 33.54
C CYS A 73 25.42 3.02 32.54
N SER A 74 25.58 2.47 31.33
CA SER A 74 24.50 2.40 30.34
C SER A 74 23.32 1.57 30.83
N GLU A 75 23.58 0.41 31.44
CA GLU A 75 22.54 -0.42 32.05
C GLU A 75 21.88 0.24 33.26
N TRP A 76 22.63 1.00 34.06
CA TRP A 76 22.08 1.78 35.17
C TRP A 76 21.13 2.86 34.65
N TYR A 77 21.48 3.55 33.56
CA TYR A 77 20.57 4.50 32.92
C TYR A 77 19.30 3.84 32.40
N ARG A 78 19.42 2.63 31.84
CA ARG A 78 18.27 1.84 31.39
C ARG A 78 17.36 1.42 32.55
N ARG A 79 17.93 0.90 33.65
CA ARG A 79 17.19 0.17 34.70
C ARG A 79 16.85 0.98 35.95
N ASP A 80 17.72 1.91 36.34
CA ASP A 80 17.69 2.57 37.65
C ASP A 80 17.46 4.08 37.59
N TYR A 81 17.61 4.73 36.43
CA TYR A 81 17.49 6.19 36.32
C TYR A 81 16.06 6.71 36.50
N GLU A 82 15.93 7.73 37.35
CA GLU A 82 14.69 8.47 37.61
C GLU A 82 14.95 9.98 37.53
N ARG A 83 13.91 10.80 37.35
CA ARG A 83 14.08 12.26 37.21
C ARG A 83 14.82 12.89 38.39
N GLN A 84 14.58 12.38 39.60
CA GLN A 84 15.20 12.85 40.84
C GLN A 84 16.71 12.57 40.92
N CYS A 85 17.25 11.66 40.10
CA CYS A 85 18.67 11.38 40.06
C CYS A 85 19.48 12.55 39.48
N GLY A 86 18.86 13.43 38.69
CA GLY A 86 19.55 14.54 38.03
C GLY A 86 20.60 14.09 37.01
N TRP A 87 21.32 15.06 36.43
CA TRP A 87 22.36 14.82 35.43
C TRP A 87 23.75 14.79 36.07
N THR A 88 23.98 13.82 36.97
CA THR A 88 25.23 13.71 37.75
C THR A 88 25.70 12.25 37.87
N TRP A 89 26.97 12.07 38.26
CA TRP A 89 27.55 10.75 38.51
C TRP A 89 27.24 10.18 39.90
N ASP A 90 26.80 11.01 40.85
CA ASP A 90 26.63 10.61 42.24
C ASP A 90 25.68 9.41 42.44
N PRO A 91 24.54 9.29 41.73
CA PRO A 91 23.67 8.12 41.84
C PRO A 91 24.34 6.81 41.36
N ILE A 92 25.14 6.89 40.30
CA ILE A 92 25.92 5.77 39.76
C ILE A 92 26.97 5.34 40.78
N TYR A 93 27.72 6.32 41.30
CA TYR A 93 28.74 6.13 42.34
C TYR A 93 28.16 5.48 43.59
N LYS A 94 27.03 5.97 44.08
CA LYS A 94 26.33 5.40 45.23
C LYS A 94 25.90 3.96 45.00
N LYS A 95 25.55 3.58 43.75
CA LYS A 95 25.14 2.22 43.41
C LYS A 95 26.30 1.23 43.52
N ILE A 96 27.53 1.60 43.17
CA ILE A 96 28.69 0.69 43.17
C ILE A 96 29.74 1.00 44.25
N GLY A 97 29.52 2.03 45.07
CA GLY A 97 30.39 2.40 46.17
C GLY A 97 31.77 2.92 45.74
N ILE A 98 31.88 3.53 44.55
CA ILE A 98 33.14 4.13 44.04
C ILE A 98 32.90 5.57 43.61
N SER A 99 33.95 6.40 43.56
CA SER A 99 33.85 7.80 43.13
C SER A 99 35.05 8.23 42.30
N PHE A 100 34.82 8.57 41.03
CA PHE A 100 35.88 9.03 40.15
C PHE A 100 35.91 10.55 40.00
N THR A 101 37.13 11.08 39.92
CA THR A 101 37.41 12.46 39.50
C THR A 101 37.17 12.62 37.99
N ALA A 102 37.01 13.87 37.54
CA ALA A 102 36.82 14.17 36.12
C ALA A 102 37.99 13.68 35.24
N THR A 103 39.23 13.71 35.77
CA THR A 103 40.43 13.22 35.06
C THR A 103 40.43 11.70 34.90
N GLU A 104 40.03 10.97 35.94
CA GLU A 104 39.91 9.51 35.88
C GLU A 104 38.80 9.10 34.91
N LEU A 105 37.64 9.76 34.95
CA LEU A 105 36.57 9.56 33.97
C LEU A 105 37.03 9.85 32.54
N GLY A 106 37.87 10.88 32.37
CA GLY A 106 38.51 11.23 31.10
C GLY A 106 39.41 10.13 30.53
N THR A 107 39.83 9.17 31.36
CA THR A 107 40.60 7.99 30.97
C THR A 107 39.69 6.76 30.81
N ILE A 108 38.81 6.52 31.79
CA ILE A 108 37.98 5.30 31.86
C ILE A 108 36.96 5.28 30.73
N VAL A 109 36.20 6.36 30.53
CA VAL A 109 35.06 6.34 29.59
C VAL A 109 35.53 6.14 28.13
N PRO A 110 36.52 6.89 27.61
CA PRO A 110 37.05 6.63 26.27
C PRO A 110 37.62 5.22 26.10
N LYS A 111 38.39 4.73 27.09
CA LYS A 111 38.98 3.39 27.04
C LYS A 111 37.93 2.27 27.07
N GLY A 112 36.79 2.48 27.73
CA GLY A 112 35.66 1.55 27.67
C GLY A 112 34.93 1.62 26.33
N MET A 113 34.52 2.82 25.92
CA MET A 113 33.70 3.03 24.72
C MET A 113 34.48 2.79 23.43
N GLU A 114 35.60 3.49 23.22
CA GLU A 114 36.35 3.50 21.97
C GLU A 114 37.24 2.26 21.85
N ASP A 115 38.01 1.91 22.88
CA ASP A 115 39.01 0.81 22.76
C ASP A 115 38.40 -0.59 22.84
N TYR A 116 37.32 -0.78 23.62
CA TYR A 116 36.70 -2.10 23.81
C TYR A 116 35.39 -2.25 23.04
N TRP A 117 34.42 -1.37 23.27
CA TRP A 117 33.09 -1.48 22.65
C TRP A 117 33.03 -0.94 21.22
N LEU A 118 34.08 -0.26 20.75
CA LEU A 118 34.19 0.32 19.41
C LEU A 118 33.09 1.37 19.13
N ARG A 119 32.77 2.19 20.14
CA ARG A 119 31.73 3.22 20.12
C ARG A 119 32.31 4.62 20.32
N PRO A 120 31.83 5.63 19.58
CA PRO A 120 32.36 6.99 19.68
C PRO A 120 31.92 7.69 20.97
N ILE A 121 32.75 8.61 21.47
CA ILE A 121 32.38 9.55 22.54
C ILE A 121 31.61 10.74 21.95
N ARG A 122 30.51 11.13 22.61
CA ARG A 122 29.75 12.33 22.26
C ARG A 122 30.42 13.60 22.77
N PHE A 123 30.13 14.72 22.12
CA PHE A 123 30.57 16.05 22.51
C PHE A 123 29.37 16.98 22.68
N TYR A 124 29.46 17.93 23.60
CA TYR A 124 28.55 19.07 23.64
C TYR A 124 28.86 20.02 22.47
N GLU A 125 27.96 20.95 22.16
CA GLU A 125 28.22 22.06 21.21
C GLU A 125 29.48 22.86 21.57
N SER A 126 29.86 22.89 22.84
CA SER A 126 31.09 23.51 23.34
C SER A 126 32.38 22.68 23.11
N GLU A 127 32.32 21.62 22.29
CA GLU A 127 33.40 20.66 22.01
C GLU A 127 33.95 19.92 23.24
N ARG A 128 33.27 20.02 24.38
CA ARG A 128 33.58 19.24 25.59
C ARG A 128 33.01 17.84 25.46
N ARG A 129 33.77 16.82 25.88
CA ARG A 129 33.31 15.43 25.92
C ARG A 129 32.07 15.30 26.84
N ASN A 130 31.00 14.76 26.29
CA ASN A 130 29.73 14.50 26.95
C ASN A 130 29.64 13.03 27.39
N PHE A 131 30.37 12.67 28.46
CA PHE A 131 30.42 11.29 28.93
C PHE A 131 29.07 10.78 29.43
N LEU A 132 28.36 11.56 30.25
CA LEU A 132 27.03 11.18 30.75
C LEU A 132 26.04 10.99 29.59
N GLY A 133 26.02 11.90 28.62
CA GLY A 133 25.15 11.78 27.44
C GLY A 133 25.52 10.60 26.55
N THR A 134 26.81 10.26 26.44
CA THR A 134 27.27 9.05 25.74
C THR A 134 26.67 7.81 26.41
N LEU A 135 26.90 7.62 27.71
CA LEU A 135 26.46 6.43 28.43
C LEU A 135 24.94 6.34 28.54
N PHE A 136 24.27 7.48 28.70
CA PHE A 136 22.82 7.58 28.67
C PHE A 136 22.24 7.07 27.34
N SER A 137 22.76 7.55 26.21
CA SER A 137 22.28 7.14 24.89
C SER A 137 22.55 5.66 24.59
N GLU A 138 23.66 5.13 25.10
CA GLU A 138 24.07 3.74 24.92
C GLU A 138 23.25 2.79 25.82
N GLY A 139 22.58 3.32 26.84
CA GLY A 139 21.58 2.60 27.64
C GLY A 139 20.20 2.49 26.98
N GLY A 140 19.96 3.18 25.87
CA GLY A 140 18.66 3.19 25.18
C GLY A 140 17.61 4.02 25.92
N LEU A 141 16.44 3.44 26.21
CA LEU A 141 15.35 4.12 26.91
C LEU A 141 15.35 3.81 28.42
N PRO A 142 15.30 4.82 29.31
CA PRO A 142 15.25 4.62 30.76
C PRO A 142 13.88 4.09 31.22
N PHE A 143 13.81 2.84 31.67
CA PHE A 143 12.56 2.10 31.93
C PHE A 143 11.69 2.70 33.01
N ARG A 144 12.29 3.25 34.08
CA ARG A 144 11.51 3.84 35.16
C ARG A 144 10.79 5.12 34.72
N LEU A 145 11.35 5.85 33.75
CA LEU A 145 10.67 7.01 33.15
C LEU A 145 9.52 6.61 32.21
N LEU A 146 9.45 5.34 31.80
CA LEU A 146 8.34 4.79 31.01
C LEU A 146 7.14 4.42 31.90
N LYS A 147 7.34 4.22 33.20
CA LYS A 147 6.31 3.79 34.17
C LYS A 147 5.40 4.91 34.67
N GLU A 148 5.83 6.15 34.56
CA GLU A 148 5.05 7.30 35.04
C GLU A 148 3.72 7.42 34.25
N SER A 149 2.61 7.62 34.96
CA SER A 149 1.24 7.69 34.41
C SER A 149 1.03 8.84 33.40
N ASP A 150 1.95 9.81 33.36
CA ASP A 150 2.06 10.87 32.35
C ASP A 150 3.39 10.73 31.58
N SER A 151 3.62 9.54 31.00
CA SER A 151 4.86 9.25 30.28
C SER A 151 4.93 10.06 28.98
N ARG A 152 5.81 11.07 28.99
CA ARG A 152 6.15 11.85 27.79
C ARG A 152 6.62 10.98 26.62
N PHE A 153 7.26 9.84 26.91
CA PHE A 153 7.64 8.86 25.91
C PHE A 153 6.42 8.21 25.27
N LEU A 154 5.44 7.78 26.07
CA LEU A 154 4.20 7.21 25.54
C LEU A 154 3.44 8.23 24.68
N ALA A 155 3.45 9.52 25.04
CA ALA A 155 2.87 10.59 24.23
C ALA A 155 3.62 10.77 22.89
N VAL A 156 4.96 10.75 22.92
CA VAL A 156 5.80 10.80 21.69
C VAL A 156 5.53 9.60 20.80
N PHE A 157 5.58 8.37 21.33
CA PHE A 157 5.30 7.17 20.56
C PHE A 157 3.86 7.15 20.01
N SER A 158 2.86 7.50 20.82
CA SER A 158 1.47 7.61 20.35
C SER A 158 1.34 8.60 19.20
N ARG A 159 2.05 9.73 19.27
CA ARG A 159 2.04 10.75 18.22
C ARG A 159 2.77 10.30 16.96
N ILE A 160 3.91 9.61 17.09
CA ILE A 160 4.61 8.98 15.97
C ILE A 160 3.69 7.95 15.32
N LEU A 161 3.12 7.03 16.09
CA LEU A 161 2.23 5.97 15.60
C LEU A 161 0.98 6.54 14.91
N GLY A 162 0.38 7.61 15.43
CA GLY A 162 -0.76 8.30 14.81
C GLY A 162 -0.42 9.09 13.55
N GLN A 163 0.83 9.55 13.40
CA GLN A 163 1.30 10.24 12.20
C GLN A 163 2.04 9.33 11.21
N TYR A 164 2.30 8.08 11.61
CA TYR A 164 3.16 7.15 10.90
C TYR A 164 2.68 6.88 9.48
N GLU A 165 1.37 6.74 9.30
CA GLU A 165 0.77 6.48 7.99
C GLU A 165 0.82 7.72 7.09
N GLN A 166 0.46 8.89 7.63
CA GLN A 166 0.52 10.14 6.88
C GLN A 166 1.95 10.43 6.42
N ALA A 167 2.93 10.22 7.31
CA ALA A 167 4.34 10.35 6.98
C ALA A 167 4.76 9.40 5.85
N LYS A 168 4.39 8.12 5.93
CA LYS A 168 4.71 7.12 4.90
C LYS A 168 4.05 7.42 3.55
N GLN A 169 2.80 7.89 3.55
CA GLN A 169 2.08 8.32 2.34
C GLN A 169 2.71 9.57 1.73
N SER A 170 3.20 10.49 2.56
CA SER A 170 3.92 11.69 2.14
C SER A 170 5.42 11.47 1.89
N GLY A 171 5.90 10.21 1.84
CA GLY A 171 7.31 9.88 1.54
C GLY A 171 8.32 10.17 2.65
N PHE A 172 7.86 10.55 3.85
CA PHE A 172 8.71 10.70 5.02
C PHE A 172 9.10 9.32 5.59
N SER A 173 10.38 9.14 5.87
CA SER A 173 10.85 7.96 6.59
C SER A 173 10.36 7.98 8.05
N ALA A 174 10.24 6.81 8.68
CA ALA A 174 9.94 6.70 10.11
C ALA A 174 10.93 7.50 10.97
N LEU A 175 12.20 7.54 10.55
CA LEU A 175 13.28 8.29 11.19
C LEU A 175 13.04 9.81 11.09
N SER A 176 12.60 10.31 9.93
CA SER A 176 12.23 11.71 9.71
C SER A 176 11.05 12.12 10.59
N LEU A 177 10.04 11.25 10.70
CA LEU A 177 8.88 11.49 11.55
C LEU A 177 9.26 11.48 13.03
N ALA A 178 10.01 10.48 13.48
CA ALA A 178 10.48 10.39 14.86
C ALA A 178 11.22 11.66 15.27
N ARG A 179 12.15 12.12 14.42
CA ARG A 179 12.88 13.38 14.64
C ARG A 179 11.95 14.57 14.81
N ALA A 180 11.04 14.78 13.87
CA ALA A 180 10.11 15.92 13.89
C ALA A 180 9.17 15.91 15.11
N VAL A 181 8.77 14.73 15.59
CA VAL A 181 7.94 14.61 16.80
C VAL A 181 8.77 14.84 18.05
N ILE A 182 10.00 14.32 18.12
CA ILE A 182 10.90 14.49 19.26
C ILE A 182 11.30 15.96 19.43
N GLU A 183 11.65 16.67 18.35
CA GLU A 183 12.01 18.10 18.37
C GLU A 183 10.87 18.98 18.91
N LYS A 184 9.62 18.58 18.67
CA LYS A 184 8.42 19.28 19.15
C LYS A 184 7.93 18.77 20.51
N SER A 185 8.66 17.85 21.12
CA SER A 185 8.31 17.25 22.41
C SER A 185 9.02 17.94 23.57
N ALA A 186 8.56 17.67 24.79
CA ALA A 186 9.23 18.07 26.01
C ALA A 186 10.21 17.00 26.54
N LEU A 187 10.77 16.17 25.65
CA LEU A 187 11.82 15.21 26.00
C LEU A 187 13.16 15.93 26.21
N PRO A 188 14.04 15.42 27.09
CA PRO A 188 15.41 15.93 27.22
C PRO A 188 16.16 15.92 25.88
N THR A 189 17.05 16.90 25.69
CA THR A 189 17.80 17.13 24.43
C THR A 189 18.58 15.90 23.94
N VAL A 190 19.06 15.06 24.86
CA VAL A 190 19.77 13.79 24.54
C VAL A 190 18.93 12.82 23.68
N PHE A 191 17.60 12.95 23.67
CA PHE A 191 16.71 12.13 22.82
C PHE A 191 16.53 12.68 21.41
N SER A 192 16.93 13.92 21.14
CA SER A 192 16.90 14.51 19.79
C SER A 192 18.11 14.09 18.93
N GLU A 193 19.08 13.41 19.55
CA GLU A 193 20.27 12.85 18.92
C GLU A 193 19.93 11.67 17.98
N ASP A 194 20.72 11.51 16.92
CA ASP A 194 20.48 10.53 15.85
C ASP A 194 20.26 9.10 16.37
N THR A 195 21.10 8.62 17.29
CA THR A 195 20.99 7.27 17.86
C THR A 195 19.69 7.05 18.62
N SER A 196 19.21 8.07 19.34
CA SER A 196 17.96 8.01 20.09
C SER A 196 16.75 8.07 19.15
N VAL A 197 16.83 8.91 18.12
CA VAL A 197 15.83 9.03 17.06
C VAL A 197 15.72 7.71 16.28
N GLU A 198 16.84 7.08 15.92
CA GLU A 198 16.92 5.78 15.27
C GLU A 198 16.27 4.69 16.12
N LEU A 199 16.60 4.63 17.41
CA LEU A 199 15.99 3.68 18.34
C LEU A 199 14.46 3.85 18.43
N ILE A 200 13.98 5.07 18.62
CA ILE A 200 12.55 5.38 18.70
C ILE A 200 11.84 5.05 17.37
N SER A 201 12.48 5.34 16.23
CA SER A 201 11.99 4.98 14.90
C SER A 201 11.86 3.46 14.75
N HIS A 202 12.93 2.70 15.00
CA HIS A 202 12.92 1.24 14.90
C HIS A 202 11.91 0.59 15.84
N MET A 203 11.69 1.16 17.02
CA MET A 203 10.64 0.70 17.93
C MET A 203 9.25 0.96 17.36
N ALA A 204 8.98 2.15 16.80
CA ALA A 204 7.70 2.45 16.16
C ALA A 204 7.41 1.51 14.98
N ASP A 205 8.42 1.23 14.15
CA ASP A 205 8.33 0.29 13.02
C ASP A 205 7.97 -1.12 13.50
N ASN A 206 8.68 -1.62 14.51
CA ASN A 206 8.44 -2.95 15.07
C ASN A 206 7.07 -3.07 15.73
N LEU A 207 6.64 -2.06 16.51
CA LEU A 207 5.30 -2.03 17.11
C LEU A 207 4.21 -2.09 16.03
N ASN A 208 4.36 -1.30 14.97
CA ASN A 208 3.43 -1.29 13.85
C ASN A 208 3.41 -2.65 13.11
N SER A 209 4.59 -3.26 12.90
CA SER A 209 4.72 -4.58 12.29
C SER A 209 4.02 -5.68 13.11
N LEU A 210 4.22 -5.69 14.43
CA LEU A 210 3.61 -6.67 15.34
C LEU A 210 2.08 -6.56 15.37
N VAL A 211 1.54 -5.34 15.41
CA VAL A 211 0.09 -5.10 15.38
C VAL A 211 -0.55 -5.62 14.09
N LEU A 212 0.09 -5.37 12.94
CA LEU A 212 -0.42 -5.78 11.63
C LEU A 212 -0.28 -7.29 11.41
N THR A 213 0.87 -7.87 11.75
CA THR A 213 1.17 -9.29 11.50
C THR A 213 0.35 -10.22 12.38
N HIS A 214 0.07 -9.81 13.63
CA HIS A 214 -0.62 -10.64 14.62
C HIS A 214 -2.04 -10.18 14.96
N ASN A 215 -2.58 -9.20 14.23
CA ASN A 215 -3.96 -8.69 14.36
C ASN A 215 -4.35 -8.32 15.81
N LEU A 216 -3.54 -7.49 16.46
CA LEU A 216 -3.68 -7.19 17.89
C LEU A 216 -4.79 -6.16 18.21
N ILE A 217 -5.51 -5.68 17.19
CA ILE A 217 -6.36 -4.48 17.25
C ILE A 217 -7.54 -4.59 18.23
N ASN A 218 -8.06 -5.80 18.44
CA ASN A 218 -9.22 -6.04 19.30
C ASN A 218 -8.85 -6.53 20.70
N HIS A 219 -7.56 -6.62 21.02
CA HIS A 219 -7.08 -7.14 22.29
C HIS A 219 -6.80 -5.99 23.26
N LYS A 220 -7.44 -6.03 24.43
CA LYS A 220 -7.15 -5.08 25.53
C LYS A 220 -5.77 -5.30 26.16
N GLU A 221 -5.25 -6.52 26.04
CA GLU A 221 -3.91 -6.92 26.50
C GLU A 221 -3.12 -7.57 25.36
N PRO A 222 -2.62 -6.77 24.39
CA PRO A 222 -1.97 -7.27 23.18
C PRO A 222 -0.68 -8.05 23.46
N VAL A 223 0.03 -7.77 24.55
CA VAL A 223 1.22 -8.53 24.95
C VAL A 223 0.88 -9.98 25.32
N GLN A 224 -0.19 -10.22 26.10
CA GLN A 224 -0.61 -11.58 26.45
C GLN A 224 -1.03 -12.39 25.21
N GLN A 225 -1.61 -11.71 24.22
CA GLN A 225 -1.95 -12.33 22.95
C GLN A 225 -0.68 -12.69 22.16
N LEU A 226 0.29 -11.77 22.06
CA LEU A 226 1.58 -12.01 21.42
C LEU A 226 2.36 -13.16 22.07
N GLU A 227 2.37 -13.26 23.40
CA GLU A 227 2.98 -14.38 24.11
C GLU A 227 2.40 -15.74 23.71
N LYS A 228 1.12 -15.80 23.36
CA LYS A 228 0.46 -17.03 22.90
C LYS A 228 0.78 -17.36 21.45
N VAL A 229 0.71 -16.37 20.56
CA VAL A 229 0.83 -16.59 19.10
C VAL A 229 2.26 -16.51 18.58
N HIS A 230 3.15 -15.83 19.30
CA HIS A 230 4.55 -15.65 18.93
C HIS A 230 5.46 -15.56 20.18
N PRO A 231 5.69 -16.65 20.92
CA PRO A 231 6.37 -16.62 22.24
C PRO A 231 7.76 -15.98 22.26
N THR A 232 8.47 -15.96 21.12
CA THR A 232 9.82 -15.42 20.96
C THR A 232 9.85 -13.93 20.56
N TRP A 233 8.70 -13.26 20.44
CA TRP A 233 8.64 -11.87 19.95
C TRP A 233 9.48 -10.88 20.76
N ARG A 234 9.65 -11.12 22.07
CA ARG A 234 10.43 -10.25 22.96
C ARG A 234 11.92 -10.23 22.63
N SER A 235 12.48 -11.34 22.14
CA SER A 235 13.89 -11.38 21.72
C SER A 235 14.14 -10.66 20.40
N GLU A 236 13.09 -10.38 19.64
CA GLU A 236 13.15 -9.65 18.36
C GLU A 236 12.90 -8.14 18.53
N PHE A 237 12.47 -7.73 19.73
CA PHE A 237 12.20 -6.32 20.01
C PHE A 237 13.51 -5.57 20.29
N PRO A 238 13.70 -4.32 19.81
CA PRO A 238 14.99 -3.61 19.90
C PRO A 238 15.55 -3.39 21.31
N ILE A 239 14.74 -3.59 22.35
CA ILE A 239 15.14 -3.38 23.75
C ILE A 239 14.60 -4.54 24.61
N PRO A 240 15.40 -5.13 25.52
CA PRO A 240 14.90 -6.12 26.48
C PRO A 240 13.92 -5.47 27.45
N LEU A 241 12.68 -5.95 27.47
CA LEU A 241 11.62 -5.47 28.37
C LEU A 241 11.10 -6.65 29.19
N ASP A 242 11.98 -7.14 30.05
CA ASP A 242 11.89 -8.41 30.77
C ASP A 242 10.96 -8.35 32.00
N ASP A 243 10.59 -7.13 32.42
CA ASP A 243 9.96 -6.86 33.71
C ASP A 243 8.46 -6.53 33.55
N GLU A 244 7.66 -6.66 34.63
CA GLU A 244 6.24 -6.27 34.67
C GLU A 244 6.00 -4.83 34.17
N THR A 245 6.94 -3.93 34.48
CA THR A 245 6.93 -2.53 34.03
C THR A 245 7.05 -2.42 32.51
N GLY A 246 7.94 -3.20 31.89
CA GLY A 246 8.12 -3.22 30.44
C GLY A 246 6.90 -3.79 29.73
N THR A 247 6.26 -4.81 30.31
CA THR A 247 5.02 -5.39 29.80
C THR A 247 3.86 -4.39 29.82
N HIS A 248 3.69 -3.61 30.89
CA HIS A 248 2.67 -2.57 30.95
C HIS A 248 2.90 -1.47 29.91
N PHE A 249 4.15 -1.01 29.74
CA PHE A 249 4.51 -0.02 28.74
C PHE A 249 4.25 -0.52 27.31
N LEU A 250 4.64 -1.75 26.99
CA LEU A 250 4.38 -2.37 25.70
C LEU A 250 2.90 -2.56 25.41
N ASN A 251 2.11 -2.94 26.42
CA ASN A 251 0.65 -2.99 26.28
C ASN A 251 0.10 -1.61 25.90
N GLY A 252 0.55 -0.54 26.57
CA GLY A 252 0.17 0.84 26.22
C GLY A 252 0.53 1.21 24.77
N LEU A 253 1.74 0.89 24.34
CA LEU A 253 2.22 1.16 22.98
C LEU A 253 1.50 0.36 21.90
N LEU A 254 1.31 -0.94 22.12
CA LEU A 254 0.59 -1.82 21.20
C LEU A 254 -0.90 -1.47 21.13
N CYS A 255 -1.51 -1.02 22.23
CA CYS A 255 -2.86 -0.47 22.22
C CYS A 255 -2.94 0.84 21.42
N ALA A 256 -1.99 1.77 21.60
CA ALA A 256 -1.93 3.00 20.82
C ALA A 256 -1.74 2.70 19.31
N ALA A 257 -0.79 1.84 18.97
CA ALA A 257 -0.57 1.36 17.61
C ALA A 257 -1.81 0.65 17.03
N SER A 258 -2.54 -0.11 17.86
CA SER A 258 -3.77 -0.80 17.48
C SER A 258 -4.92 0.14 17.15
N VAL A 259 -5.11 1.20 17.96
CA VAL A 259 -6.11 2.24 17.68
C VAL A 259 -5.85 2.91 16.33
N GLU A 260 -4.58 3.21 16.04
CA GLU A 260 -4.16 3.85 14.79
C GLU A 260 -4.10 2.89 13.59
N ALA A 261 -3.91 1.59 13.82
CA ALA A 261 -4.02 0.55 12.79
C ALA A 261 -5.47 0.18 12.46
N LYS A 262 -6.44 0.49 13.33
CA LYS A 262 -7.87 0.15 13.17
C LYS A 262 -8.49 0.74 11.88
N PRO A 263 -8.21 2.00 11.49
CA PRO A 263 -8.59 2.52 10.18
C PRO A 263 -8.02 1.74 8.99
N ARG A 264 -6.83 1.11 9.12
CA ARG A 264 -6.22 0.31 8.04
C ARG A 264 -6.98 -0.99 7.78
N LEU A 265 -7.30 -1.77 8.81
CA LEU A 265 -8.08 -3.01 8.65
C LEU A 265 -9.56 -2.73 8.31
N GLN A 266 -10.11 -1.60 8.77
CA GLN A 266 -11.48 -1.22 8.39
C GLN A 266 -11.58 -0.67 6.96
N LYS A 267 -10.50 -0.08 6.40
CA LYS A 267 -10.44 0.37 5.00
C LYS A 267 -10.29 -0.75 3.98
N ASN A 268 -9.73 -1.90 4.35
CA ASN A 268 -9.49 -3.03 3.44
C ASN A 268 -10.68 -3.98 3.26
N LYS A 269 -11.92 -3.46 3.25
CA LYS A 269 -13.10 -4.28 2.88
C LYS A 269 -13.41 -4.26 1.39
N SER A 270 -12.85 -3.32 0.64
CA SER A 270 -13.12 -3.17 -0.79
C SER A 270 -11.85 -2.82 -1.56
N THR A 271 -11.84 -3.19 -2.83
CA THR A 271 -10.79 -2.79 -3.76
C THR A 271 -10.89 -1.29 -4.05
N ARG A 272 -9.74 -0.60 -4.09
CA ARG A 272 -9.69 0.83 -4.45
C ARG A 272 -8.53 1.08 -5.41
N CYS A 273 -8.79 1.85 -6.46
CA CYS A 273 -7.76 2.33 -7.38
C CYS A 273 -7.46 3.80 -7.14
N GLN A 274 -6.19 4.17 -7.04
CA GLN A 274 -5.72 5.55 -6.99
C GLN A 274 -4.70 5.78 -8.09
N PHE A 275 -4.83 6.89 -8.81
CA PHE A 275 -4.01 7.18 -9.98
C PHE A 275 -3.13 8.40 -9.75
N TYR A 276 -1.85 8.23 -10.02
CA TYR A 276 -0.81 9.21 -9.76
C TYR A 276 -0.09 9.57 -11.04
N TRP A 277 0.14 10.86 -11.21
CA TRP A 277 1.02 11.42 -12.24
C TRP A 277 2.16 12.18 -11.57
N SER A 278 3.32 12.26 -12.23
CA SER A 278 4.47 12.98 -11.72
C SER A 278 5.21 13.66 -12.86
N GLU A 279 5.68 14.88 -12.61
CA GLU A 279 6.50 15.64 -13.58
C GLU A 279 7.79 14.91 -13.96
N LYS A 280 8.31 14.03 -13.08
CA LYS A 280 9.49 13.19 -13.37
C LYS A 280 9.22 12.14 -14.46
N HIS A 281 7.96 11.76 -14.66
CA HIS A 281 7.53 10.75 -15.63
C HIS A 281 6.27 11.25 -16.36
N PRO A 282 6.39 12.26 -17.24
CA PRO A 282 5.25 12.99 -17.78
C PRO A 282 4.32 12.13 -18.65
N ASP A 283 4.84 11.02 -19.20
CA ASP A 283 4.10 10.09 -20.06
C ASP A 283 3.52 8.87 -19.31
N GLU A 284 3.73 8.76 -17.99
CA GLU A 284 3.29 7.62 -17.20
C GLU A 284 2.14 7.97 -16.27
N LEU A 285 1.08 7.17 -16.30
CA LEU A 285 0.07 7.15 -15.25
C LEU A 285 0.30 5.92 -14.36
N ARG A 286 0.59 6.15 -13.07
CA ARG A 286 0.78 5.06 -12.10
C ARG A 286 -0.52 4.79 -11.37
N VAL A 287 -0.76 3.51 -11.07
CA VAL A 287 -1.89 3.11 -10.24
C VAL A 287 -1.40 2.44 -8.97
N ILE A 288 -2.08 2.76 -7.87
CA ILE A 288 -2.02 2.01 -6.62
C ILE A 288 -3.37 1.31 -6.47
N VAL A 289 -3.36 -0.02 -6.44
CA VAL A 289 -4.55 -0.83 -6.20
C VAL A 289 -4.48 -1.37 -4.78
N SER A 290 -5.37 -0.89 -3.90
CA SER A 290 -5.60 -1.48 -2.59
C SER A 290 -6.50 -2.71 -2.73
N LEU A 291 -6.13 -3.79 -2.07
CA LEU A 291 -6.77 -5.10 -2.16
C LEU A 291 -7.31 -5.51 -0.78
N PRO A 292 -8.50 -6.15 -0.72
CA PRO A 292 -9.01 -6.73 0.52
C PRO A 292 -8.19 -7.96 0.93
N ASP A 293 -8.34 -8.39 2.19
CA ASP A 293 -7.66 -9.62 2.66
C ASP A 293 -8.20 -10.88 1.98
N GLU A 294 -9.47 -10.87 1.58
CA GLU A 294 -10.18 -11.99 0.98
C GLU A 294 -11.07 -11.52 -0.16
N VAL A 295 -11.19 -12.35 -1.20
CA VAL A 295 -12.00 -12.05 -2.38
C VAL A 295 -12.66 -13.30 -2.93
N SER A 296 -13.92 -13.18 -3.35
CA SER A 296 -14.73 -14.28 -3.89
C SER A 296 -14.99 -14.10 -5.39
N PHE A 297 -14.58 -15.09 -6.17
CA PHE A 297 -14.82 -15.16 -7.61
C PHE A 297 -16.06 -16.00 -7.92
N PRO A 298 -16.95 -15.56 -8.81
CA PRO A 298 -17.95 -16.44 -9.39
C PRO A 298 -17.27 -17.45 -10.32
N VAL A 299 -17.49 -18.73 -10.07
CA VAL A 299 -16.89 -19.84 -10.83
C VAL A 299 -17.88 -20.29 -11.90
N THR A 300 -17.50 -20.17 -13.16
CA THR A 300 -18.36 -20.56 -14.30
C THR A 300 -18.34 -22.07 -14.58
N SER A 301 -17.27 -22.76 -14.21
CA SER A 301 -17.12 -24.22 -14.33
C SER A 301 -16.21 -24.75 -13.24
N GLU A 302 -16.43 -25.99 -12.78
CA GLU A 302 -15.63 -26.59 -11.72
C GLU A 302 -14.13 -26.63 -12.09
N PRO A 303 -13.25 -26.01 -11.30
CA PRO A 303 -11.84 -25.90 -11.65
C PRO A 303 -11.13 -27.23 -11.39
N SER A 304 -10.10 -27.52 -12.18
CA SER A 304 -9.29 -28.75 -12.06
C SER A 304 -8.42 -28.80 -10.80
N THR A 305 -8.28 -27.69 -10.09
CA THR A 305 -7.48 -27.55 -8.86
C THR A 305 -8.00 -26.39 -8.02
N THR A 306 -7.73 -26.41 -6.72
CA THR A 306 -7.98 -25.28 -5.80
C THR A 306 -6.80 -24.31 -5.70
N ARG A 307 -5.67 -24.61 -6.34
CA ARG A 307 -4.52 -23.71 -6.41
C ARG A 307 -4.66 -22.79 -7.62
N PHE A 308 -4.87 -21.51 -7.37
CA PHE A 308 -4.99 -20.49 -8.41
C PHE A 308 -3.75 -19.61 -8.49
N GLU A 309 -3.46 -19.14 -9.69
CA GLU A 309 -2.55 -18.03 -9.94
C GLU A 309 -3.38 -16.75 -10.07
N LEU A 310 -3.07 -15.77 -9.23
CA LEU A 310 -3.79 -14.51 -9.19
C LEU A 310 -2.98 -13.41 -9.88
N ALA A 311 -3.66 -12.59 -10.68
CA ALA A 311 -3.07 -11.46 -11.38
C ALA A 311 -4.06 -10.32 -11.56
N ILE A 312 -3.55 -9.09 -11.64
CA ILE A 312 -4.30 -7.95 -12.18
C ILE A 312 -4.05 -7.88 -13.68
N CYS A 313 -5.13 -7.80 -14.45
CA CYS A 313 -5.11 -7.68 -15.89
C CYS A 313 -5.71 -6.35 -16.35
N GLU A 314 -5.14 -5.78 -17.40
CA GLU A 314 -5.59 -4.60 -18.13
C GLU A 314 -5.82 -5.02 -19.59
N ASP A 315 -7.02 -4.79 -20.13
CA ASP A 315 -7.38 -5.22 -21.50
C ASP A 315 -7.09 -6.72 -21.77
N GLY A 316 -7.29 -7.55 -20.74
CA GLY A 316 -7.04 -9.00 -20.80
C GLY A 316 -5.57 -9.43 -20.64
N GLU A 317 -4.62 -8.50 -20.70
CA GLU A 317 -3.19 -8.76 -20.52
C GLU A 317 -2.78 -8.59 -19.05
N GLU A 318 -1.84 -9.42 -18.58
CA GLU A 318 -1.36 -9.34 -17.21
C GLU A 318 -0.43 -8.13 -17.00
N VAL A 319 -0.79 -7.26 -16.05
CA VAL A 319 -0.01 -6.07 -15.68
C VAL A 319 0.65 -6.18 -14.31
N SER A 320 0.15 -7.08 -13.44
CA SER A 320 0.76 -7.33 -12.13
C SER A 320 0.41 -8.70 -11.56
N GLY A 321 1.42 -9.52 -11.28
CA GLY A 321 1.26 -10.82 -10.63
C GLY A 321 1.06 -10.69 -9.12
N LEU A 322 0.01 -11.33 -8.60
CA LEU A 322 -0.25 -11.44 -7.15
C LEU A 322 0.27 -12.77 -6.56
N GLY A 323 0.59 -13.73 -7.44
CA GLY A 323 1.16 -15.02 -7.07
C GLY A 323 0.10 -16.09 -6.77
N PRO A 324 0.52 -17.27 -6.30
CA PRO A 324 -0.38 -18.38 -6.07
C PRO A 324 -1.19 -18.22 -4.78
N ALA A 325 -2.46 -18.59 -4.83
CA ALA A 325 -3.38 -18.66 -3.69
C ALA A 325 -4.15 -19.98 -3.71
N TYR A 326 -4.57 -20.44 -2.53
CA TYR A 326 -5.46 -21.59 -2.40
C TYR A 326 -6.89 -21.07 -2.18
N ALA A 327 -7.83 -21.59 -2.96
CA ALA A 327 -9.23 -21.25 -2.91
C ALA A 327 -10.03 -22.22 -2.06
N SER A 328 -10.97 -21.69 -1.27
CA SER A 328 -12.11 -22.46 -0.77
C SER A 328 -13.23 -22.41 -1.81
N LEU A 329 -13.84 -23.55 -2.12
CA LEU A 329 -14.91 -23.68 -3.11
C LEU A 329 -16.23 -23.98 -2.42
N GLU A 330 -17.17 -23.04 -2.48
CA GLU A 330 -18.53 -23.20 -1.94
C GLU A 330 -19.55 -22.55 -2.89
N ASN A 331 -20.67 -23.23 -3.20
CA ASN A 331 -21.79 -22.66 -3.97
C ASN A 331 -21.41 -21.98 -5.30
N ARG A 332 -20.50 -22.58 -6.09
CA ARG A 332 -19.93 -21.98 -7.32
C ARG A 332 -19.23 -20.64 -7.10
N GLN A 333 -18.74 -20.39 -5.89
CA GLN A 333 -17.82 -19.31 -5.60
C GLN A 333 -16.48 -19.89 -5.16
N ALA A 334 -15.40 -19.24 -5.60
CA ALA A 334 -14.07 -19.53 -5.13
C ALA A 334 -13.57 -18.34 -4.32
N THR A 335 -13.36 -18.57 -3.03
CA THR A 335 -12.87 -17.54 -2.13
C THR A 335 -11.39 -17.74 -1.87
N VAL A 336 -10.59 -16.70 -2.09
CA VAL A 336 -9.14 -16.74 -1.90
C VAL A 336 -8.70 -15.64 -0.95
N ARG A 337 -7.67 -15.95 -0.14
CA ARG A 337 -6.98 -14.96 0.67
C ARG A 337 -5.85 -14.33 -0.13
N LEU A 338 -5.83 -13.00 -0.21
CA LEU A 338 -4.79 -12.24 -0.90
C LEU A 338 -3.60 -12.05 0.04
N ARG A 339 -2.39 -12.28 -0.47
CA ARG A 339 -1.13 -12.08 0.29
C ARG A 339 -0.61 -10.65 0.22
N LYS A 340 -1.04 -9.91 -0.81
CA LYS A 340 -0.69 -8.51 -1.01
C LYS A 340 -1.95 -7.69 -0.72
N SER A 341 -1.83 -6.73 0.20
CA SER A 341 -2.87 -5.74 0.48
C SER A 341 -2.83 -4.55 -0.49
N GLU A 342 -1.76 -4.43 -1.28
CA GLU A 342 -1.55 -3.33 -2.19
C GLU A 342 -0.60 -3.73 -3.33
N VAL A 343 -0.86 -3.23 -4.53
CA VAL A 343 0.06 -3.33 -5.68
C VAL A 343 0.16 -2.02 -6.45
N ARG A 344 1.35 -1.78 -7.01
CA ARG A 344 1.67 -0.59 -7.78
C ARG A 344 2.24 -0.97 -9.14
N PHE A 345 1.78 -0.29 -10.19
CA PHE A 345 2.31 -0.47 -11.55
C PHE A 345 1.97 0.74 -12.43
N VAL A 346 2.65 0.85 -13.57
CA VAL A 346 2.36 1.85 -14.62
C VAL A 346 1.25 1.30 -15.51
N ARG A 347 0.23 2.11 -15.80
CA ARG A 347 -0.86 1.78 -16.72
C ARG A 347 -0.33 1.71 -18.15
N GLN A 348 -0.67 0.67 -18.90
CA GLN A 348 -0.33 0.54 -20.32
C GLN A 348 -1.44 1.12 -21.20
N ASN A 349 -2.70 0.86 -20.82
CA ASN A 349 -3.90 1.39 -21.48
C ASN A 349 -4.86 1.99 -20.44
N PRO A 350 -4.66 3.25 -19.99
CA PRO A 350 -5.48 3.87 -18.94
C PRO A 350 -7.00 3.86 -19.20
N SER A 351 -7.41 3.82 -20.47
CA SER A 351 -8.83 3.75 -20.87
C SER A 351 -9.46 2.37 -20.67
N ALA A 352 -8.68 1.30 -20.58
CA ALA A 352 -9.17 -0.03 -20.26
C ALA A 352 -9.42 -0.19 -18.75
N GLY A 353 -10.34 -1.08 -18.41
CA GLY A 353 -10.61 -1.42 -17.01
C GLY A 353 -9.58 -2.40 -16.46
N LEU A 354 -9.33 -2.31 -15.15
CA LEU A 354 -8.55 -3.32 -14.45
C LEU A 354 -9.47 -4.44 -13.96
N SER A 355 -8.95 -5.66 -13.99
CA SER A 355 -9.64 -6.84 -13.45
C SER A 355 -8.69 -7.69 -12.62
N LEU A 356 -9.19 -8.21 -11.51
CA LEU A 356 -8.53 -9.25 -10.74
C LEU A 356 -8.94 -10.60 -11.33
N VAL A 357 -7.97 -11.40 -11.76
CA VAL A 357 -8.18 -12.65 -12.49
C VAL A 357 -7.55 -13.81 -11.71
N ALA A 358 -8.30 -14.90 -11.58
CA ALA A 358 -7.84 -16.16 -11.04
C ALA A 358 -7.68 -17.20 -12.16
N ARG A 359 -6.50 -17.83 -12.25
CA ARG A 359 -6.19 -18.84 -13.27
C ARG A 359 -5.85 -20.20 -12.65
N ALA A 360 -6.26 -21.28 -13.31
CA ALA A 360 -5.87 -22.65 -13.00
C ALA A 360 -5.39 -23.33 -14.28
N GLY A 361 -4.12 -23.76 -14.33
CA GLY A 361 -3.54 -24.37 -15.52
C GLY A 361 -3.59 -23.48 -16.77
N GLY A 362 -3.43 -22.16 -16.58
CA GLY A 362 -3.53 -21.16 -17.66
C GLY A 362 -4.95 -20.76 -18.06
N MET A 363 -5.99 -21.41 -17.54
CA MET A 363 -7.38 -21.08 -17.82
C MET A 363 -7.94 -20.11 -16.78
N ILE A 364 -8.70 -19.10 -17.23
CA ILE A 364 -9.41 -18.19 -16.32
C ILE A 364 -10.55 -18.94 -15.64
N VAL A 365 -10.47 -19.05 -14.31
CA VAL A 365 -11.50 -19.67 -13.46
C VAL A 365 -12.52 -18.65 -13.01
N GLY A 366 -12.07 -17.41 -12.78
CA GLY A 366 -12.91 -16.31 -12.34
C GLY A 366 -12.23 -14.97 -12.56
N SER A 367 -13.04 -13.92 -12.70
CA SER A 367 -12.57 -12.54 -12.87
C SER A 367 -13.53 -11.58 -12.17
N ILE A 368 -12.96 -10.56 -11.52
CA ILE A 368 -13.69 -9.48 -10.87
C ILE A 368 -13.16 -8.17 -11.45
N LYS A 369 -14.05 -7.32 -11.95
CA LYS A 369 -13.66 -5.99 -12.40
C LYS A 369 -13.38 -5.11 -11.19
N LEU A 370 -12.30 -4.34 -11.24
CA LEU A 370 -12.00 -3.35 -10.22
C LEU A 370 -12.77 -2.07 -10.55
N ASP A 371 -13.57 -1.60 -9.61
CA ASP A 371 -14.36 -0.38 -9.77
C ASP A 371 -13.47 0.86 -9.91
N ASP A 372 -13.97 1.86 -10.62
CA ASP A 372 -13.31 3.13 -10.89
C ASP A 372 -11.87 3.01 -11.42
N SER A 373 -11.60 1.92 -12.14
CA SER A 373 -10.27 1.65 -12.71
C SER A 373 -10.05 2.23 -14.11
N GLU A 374 -11.12 2.58 -14.81
CA GLU A 374 -11.08 3.15 -16.17
C GLU A 374 -10.91 4.66 -16.14
N ILE A 375 -9.94 5.16 -16.90
CA ILE A 375 -9.63 6.59 -17.00
C ILE A 375 -9.88 7.04 -18.43
N ALA A 376 -10.87 7.91 -18.61
CA ALA A 376 -11.27 8.48 -19.91
C ALA A 376 -10.27 9.56 -20.41
N ILE A 377 -8.99 9.20 -20.45
CA ILE A 377 -7.87 10.06 -20.84
C ILE A 377 -8.05 10.58 -22.26
N GLY A 378 -7.95 11.89 -22.41
CA GLY A 378 -8.14 12.57 -23.70
C GLY A 378 -9.60 12.67 -24.16
N GLU A 379 -10.56 12.02 -23.48
CA GLU A 379 -11.98 12.11 -23.82
C GLU A 379 -12.73 13.13 -22.95
N VAL A 380 -12.39 13.21 -21.66
CA VAL A 380 -12.97 14.14 -20.68
C VAL A 380 -11.85 14.89 -19.95
N PRO A 381 -12.14 16.05 -19.32
CA PRO A 381 -11.17 16.68 -18.45
C PRO A 381 -10.86 15.78 -17.25
N LEU A 382 -9.58 15.73 -16.87
CA LEU A 382 -9.10 15.04 -15.68
C LEU A 382 -8.57 16.06 -14.69
N THR A 383 -8.99 15.96 -13.43
CA THR A 383 -8.62 16.89 -12.37
C THR A 383 -7.68 16.20 -11.39
N PHE A 384 -6.41 16.61 -11.40
CA PHE A 384 -5.42 16.18 -10.43
C PHE A 384 -5.26 17.21 -9.32
N ILE A 385 -4.98 16.74 -8.11
CA ILE A 385 -4.61 17.58 -6.96
C ILE A 385 -3.19 17.25 -6.53
N VAL A 386 -2.53 18.19 -5.87
CA VAL A 386 -1.24 17.94 -5.22
C VAL A 386 -1.43 16.95 -4.06
N ASP A 387 -0.65 15.88 -4.06
CA ASP A 387 -0.53 14.88 -2.98
C ASP A 387 0.96 14.63 -2.74
N ALA A 388 1.52 15.30 -1.72
CA ALA A 388 2.97 15.38 -1.47
C ALA A 388 3.74 15.87 -2.73
N ASP A 389 4.64 15.04 -3.28
CA ASP A 389 5.46 15.34 -4.47
C ASP A 389 4.84 14.81 -5.79
N GLN A 390 3.58 14.40 -5.76
CA GLN A 390 2.88 13.81 -6.89
C GLN A 390 1.51 14.44 -7.10
N TRP A 391 0.91 14.14 -8.25
CA TRP A 391 -0.41 14.59 -8.64
C TRP A 391 -1.38 13.41 -8.57
N LEU A 392 -2.35 13.47 -7.66
CA LEU A 392 -3.38 12.44 -7.47
C LEU A 392 -4.64 12.80 -8.28
N LEU A 393 -5.10 11.88 -9.11
CA LEU A 393 -6.36 12.04 -9.84
C LEU A 393 -7.54 12.00 -8.87
N GLN A 394 -8.29 13.10 -8.82
CA GLN A 394 -9.45 13.27 -7.93
C GLN A 394 -10.76 13.57 -8.67
N GLY A 395 -10.73 13.75 -9.99
CA GLY A 395 -11.93 14.01 -10.77
C GLY A 395 -11.77 13.65 -12.24
N GLN A 396 -12.87 13.21 -12.84
CA GLN A 396 -13.03 13.01 -14.27
C GLN A 396 -14.37 13.60 -14.69
N ALA A 397 -14.43 14.25 -15.86
CA ALA A 397 -15.59 15.03 -16.30
C ALA A 397 -15.89 16.22 -15.36
N SER A 398 -17.17 16.54 -15.10
CA SER A 398 -17.53 17.60 -14.14
C SER A 398 -17.34 17.12 -12.71
N CYS A 399 -16.57 17.86 -11.90
CA CYS A 399 -16.27 17.50 -10.52
C CYS A 399 -16.11 18.72 -9.61
N SER A 400 -16.11 18.47 -8.30
CA SER A 400 -15.76 19.45 -7.27
C SER A 400 -14.65 18.87 -6.39
N VAL A 401 -13.56 19.60 -6.19
CA VAL A 401 -12.41 19.17 -5.39
C VAL A 401 -12.08 20.19 -4.29
N ARG A 402 -11.68 19.69 -3.12
CA ARG A 402 -11.28 20.51 -1.96
C ARG A 402 -9.97 21.26 -2.17
N SER A 403 -9.07 20.71 -2.96
CA SER A 403 -7.79 21.38 -3.24
C SER A 403 -8.02 22.68 -4.00
N SER A 404 -7.31 23.72 -3.57
CA SER A 404 -7.20 25.00 -4.27
C SER A 404 -5.98 25.04 -5.19
N ASP A 405 -5.15 24.00 -5.23
CA ASP A 405 -4.06 23.85 -6.21
C ASP A 405 -4.31 22.57 -7.00
N VAL A 406 -4.66 22.74 -8.28
CA VAL A 406 -5.13 21.65 -9.13
C VAL A 406 -4.53 21.74 -10.53
N LEU A 407 -4.42 20.59 -11.17
CA LEU A 407 -4.01 20.46 -12.55
C LEU A 407 -5.16 19.85 -13.35
N ILE A 408 -5.72 20.63 -14.27
CA ILE A 408 -6.84 20.20 -15.13
C ILE A 408 -6.27 19.79 -16.49
N VAL A 409 -6.20 18.48 -16.75
CA VAL A 409 -5.84 17.95 -18.07
C VAL A 409 -7.05 18.09 -18.99
N LEU A 410 -6.86 18.72 -20.14
CA LEU A 410 -7.92 18.95 -21.11
C LEU A 410 -8.13 17.73 -22.02
N PRO A 411 -9.36 17.54 -22.55
CA PRO A 411 -9.61 16.61 -23.65
C PRO A 411 -8.67 16.87 -24.84
N ARG A 412 -8.46 15.83 -25.66
CA ARG A 412 -7.63 15.92 -26.87
C ARG A 412 -8.24 16.85 -27.92
N ASP A 413 -9.56 16.92 -27.97
CA ASP A 413 -10.28 17.82 -28.87
C ASP A 413 -10.04 19.28 -28.47
N ASN A 414 -10.06 20.18 -29.46
CA ASN A 414 -9.90 21.62 -29.24
C ASN A 414 -10.98 22.13 -28.26
N SER A 415 -10.58 22.29 -27.01
CA SER A 415 -11.45 22.67 -25.91
C SER A 415 -11.38 24.17 -25.69
N ASN A 416 -12.53 24.82 -25.55
CA ASN A 416 -12.60 26.18 -25.03
C ASN A 416 -12.65 26.14 -23.51
N VAL A 417 -11.88 27.00 -22.84
CA VAL A 417 -11.84 27.06 -21.37
C VAL A 417 -12.17 28.47 -20.90
N ALA A 418 -13.13 28.56 -19.98
CA ALA A 418 -13.60 29.81 -19.37
C ALA A 418 -13.65 29.71 -17.84
N GLY A 419 -13.69 30.85 -17.15
CA GLY A 419 -13.84 30.88 -15.69
C GLY A 419 -12.56 30.58 -14.90
N PHE A 420 -11.38 30.84 -15.48
CA PHE A 420 -10.09 30.80 -14.79
C PHE A 420 -9.25 32.03 -15.13
N ASP A 421 -8.44 32.49 -14.17
CA ASP A 421 -7.52 33.62 -14.35
C ASP A 421 -6.23 33.13 -15.03
N GLY A 422 -6.02 33.53 -16.27
CA GLY A 422 -5.15 32.89 -17.27
C GLY A 422 -3.65 33.09 -17.11
N GLN A 423 -3.12 33.25 -15.89
CA GLN A 423 -1.73 33.65 -15.69
C GLN A 423 -0.71 32.50 -15.76
N SER A 424 -1.14 31.24 -15.73
CA SER A 424 -0.23 30.09 -15.72
C SER A 424 -0.03 29.50 -17.12
N SER A 425 1.23 29.25 -17.49
CA SER A 425 1.57 28.55 -18.74
C SER A 425 1.01 27.13 -18.70
N ALA A 426 0.40 26.70 -19.80
CA ALA A 426 -0.08 25.33 -19.93
C ALA A 426 1.09 24.35 -19.89
N VAL A 427 0.91 23.22 -19.20
CA VAL A 427 1.90 22.14 -19.11
C VAL A 427 1.42 20.92 -19.88
N ASN A 428 2.30 19.94 -20.08
CA ASN A 428 1.96 18.67 -20.73
C ASN A 428 1.80 17.56 -19.69
N VAL A 429 0.68 16.85 -19.73
CA VAL A 429 0.39 15.68 -18.90
C VAL A 429 -0.07 14.57 -19.82
N LEU A 430 0.68 13.47 -19.89
CA LEU A 430 0.34 12.30 -20.70
C LEU A 430 0.10 12.65 -22.19
N GLY A 431 0.91 13.57 -22.73
CA GLY A 431 0.78 14.08 -24.09
C GLY A 431 -0.37 15.08 -24.31
N LEU A 432 -1.10 15.46 -23.26
CA LEU A 432 -2.26 16.36 -23.32
C LEU A 432 -1.95 17.72 -22.68
N LYS A 433 -2.64 18.76 -23.17
CA LYS A 433 -2.56 20.10 -22.59
C LYS A 433 -3.23 20.09 -21.22
N ALA A 434 -2.53 20.57 -20.20
CA ALA A 434 -3.05 20.71 -18.85
C ALA A 434 -2.92 22.15 -18.35
N LEU A 435 -3.89 22.57 -17.56
CA LEU A 435 -4.02 23.91 -16.99
C LEU A 435 -3.79 23.86 -15.49
N PRO A 436 -2.72 24.49 -14.97
CA PRO A 436 -2.58 24.75 -13.55
C PRO A 436 -3.64 25.79 -13.13
N VAL A 437 -4.43 25.46 -12.11
CA VAL A 437 -5.48 26.34 -11.58
C VAL A 437 -5.29 26.49 -10.08
N LYS A 438 -5.26 27.75 -9.62
CA LYS A 438 -5.09 28.11 -8.22
C LYS A 438 -6.28 28.86 -7.65
N GLY A 439 -6.56 28.63 -6.37
CA GLY A 439 -7.63 29.27 -5.62
C GLY A 439 -8.97 28.56 -5.73
N CYS A 440 -10.03 29.27 -5.36
CA CYS A 440 -11.42 28.81 -5.50
C CYS A 440 -11.98 29.30 -6.84
N GLN A 441 -11.88 28.45 -7.87
CA GLN A 441 -12.24 28.75 -9.25
C GLN A 441 -13.29 27.79 -9.78
N ASP A 442 -14.00 28.25 -10.79
CA ASP A 442 -15.18 27.63 -11.38
C ASP A 442 -14.95 27.50 -12.89
N VAL A 443 -14.17 26.49 -13.27
CA VAL A 443 -13.64 26.34 -14.62
C VAL A 443 -14.62 25.58 -15.49
N THR A 444 -15.02 26.18 -16.61
CA THR A 444 -15.82 25.50 -17.65
C THR A 444 -14.91 25.07 -18.78
N VAL A 445 -14.94 23.78 -19.10
CA VAL A 445 -14.29 23.20 -20.29
C VAL A 445 -15.38 22.79 -21.27
N THR A 446 -15.40 23.40 -22.45
CA THR A 446 -16.33 23.10 -23.53
C THR A 446 -15.59 22.41 -24.66
N ALA A 447 -15.90 21.13 -24.89
CA ALA A 447 -15.37 20.31 -25.98
C ALA A 447 -16.56 19.70 -26.76
N ASN A 448 -16.60 18.37 -26.93
CA ASN A 448 -17.79 17.67 -27.41
C ASN A 448 -19.00 17.85 -26.48
N GLU A 449 -18.74 18.05 -25.19
CA GLU A 449 -19.72 18.34 -24.16
C GLU A 449 -19.16 19.42 -23.22
N THR A 450 -20.03 19.92 -22.34
CA THR A 450 -19.67 20.91 -21.33
C THR A 450 -19.35 20.23 -20.01
N TYR A 451 -18.20 20.59 -19.44
CA TYR A 451 -17.72 20.11 -18.15
C TYR A 451 -17.47 21.28 -17.20
N ARG A 452 -17.89 21.15 -15.94
CA ARG A 452 -17.67 22.16 -14.89
C ARG A 452 -16.80 21.59 -13.79
N ILE A 453 -15.61 22.18 -13.60
CA ILE A 453 -14.64 21.80 -12.58
C ILE A 453 -14.61 22.91 -11.52
N ARG A 454 -14.97 22.56 -10.29
CA ARG A 454 -15.01 23.48 -9.15
C ARG A 454 -13.85 23.16 -8.21
N THR A 455 -13.04 24.15 -7.88
CA THR A 455 -11.80 24.01 -7.11
C THR A 455 -11.93 24.75 -5.78
N GLY A 456 -11.23 24.32 -4.74
CA GLY A 456 -11.33 24.90 -3.39
C GLY A 456 -12.71 24.75 -2.73
N ARG A 457 -13.52 23.75 -3.13
CA ARG A 457 -14.90 23.54 -2.63
C ARG A 457 -15.07 22.15 -2.05
N GLU A 458 -16.17 21.92 -1.34
CA GLU A 458 -16.47 20.59 -0.83
C GLU A 458 -16.41 19.54 -1.95
N GLN A 459 -15.69 18.45 -1.68
CA GLN A 459 -15.43 17.42 -2.66
C GLN A 459 -16.70 16.62 -2.90
N ILE A 460 -17.08 16.51 -4.18
CA ILE A 460 -18.09 15.55 -4.61
C ILE A 460 -17.31 14.35 -5.12
N SER A 461 -17.51 13.18 -4.52
CA SER A 461 -16.69 11.99 -4.76
C SER A 461 -16.71 11.54 -6.22
N ILE A 462 -15.57 10.99 -6.66
CA ILE A 462 -15.43 10.23 -7.91
C ILE A 462 -16.37 9.03 -7.85
N GLY A 463 -16.93 8.63 -9.00
CA GLY A 463 -17.66 7.36 -9.10
C GLY A 463 -19.12 7.41 -8.66
N ARG A 464 -19.77 8.59 -8.66
CA ARG A 464 -21.19 8.78 -8.28
C ARG A 464 -22.17 7.87 -9.04
N PHE A 465 -21.78 7.40 -10.22
CA PHE A 465 -22.64 6.62 -11.11
C PHE A 465 -21.96 5.31 -11.50
N ALA A 466 -22.67 4.19 -11.34
CA ALA A 466 -22.28 2.89 -11.85
C ALA A 466 -23.25 2.43 -12.93
N LEU A 467 -22.75 1.62 -13.87
CA LEU A 467 -23.55 1.03 -14.94
C LEU A 467 -23.97 -0.39 -14.55
N ASN A 468 -25.29 -0.58 -14.43
CA ASN A 468 -25.93 -1.83 -14.07
C ASN A 468 -26.68 -2.42 -15.27
N GLY A 469 -26.29 -3.61 -15.71
CA GLY A 469 -26.92 -4.30 -16.83
C GLY A 469 -26.27 -5.65 -17.08
N LYS A 470 -26.91 -6.49 -17.90
CA LYS A 470 -26.34 -7.78 -18.31
C LYS A 470 -25.13 -7.52 -19.20
N ARG A 471 -23.92 -7.84 -18.73
CA ARG A 471 -22.70 -7.68 -19.53
C ARG A 471 -22.55 -8.83 -20.53
N ALA A 472 -21.89 -8.55 -21.65
CA ALA A 472 -21.45 -9.61 -22.54
C ALA A 472 -20.42 -10.50 -21.82
N SER A 473 -20.57 -11.81 -21.93
CA SER A 473 -19.67 -12.80 -21.31
C SER A 473 -18.35 -12.99 -22.09
N TRP A 474 -18.12 -12.17 -23.11
CA TRP A 474 -17.02 -12.30 -24.07
C TRP A 474 -16.17 -11.04 -24.05
N VAL A 475 -14.90 -11.15 -24.44
CA VAL A 475 -14.01 -10.00 -24.62
C VAL A 475 -14.56 -9.16 -25.78
N CYS A 476 -15.04 -7.97 -25.47
CA CYS A 476 -15.63 -7.03 -26.41
C CYS A 476 -14.78 -5.76 -26.47
N HIS A 477 -14.86 -5.02 -27.57
CA HIS A 477 -14.32 -3.68 -27.70
C HIS A 477 -15.47 -2.76 -28.15
N PRO A 478 -15.95 -1.82 -27.31
CA PRO A 478 -15.45 -1.47 -25.98
C PRO A 478 -15.58 -2.58 -24.91
N ASP A 479 -14.68 -2.59 -23.92
CA ASP A 479 -14.67 -3.60 -22.83
C ASP A 479 -15.99 -3.61 -22.04
N GLU A 480 -16.55 -2.43 -21.79
CA GLU A 480 -17.88 -2.28 -21.21
C GLU A 480 -18.98 -2.50 -22.25
N THR A 481 -19.17 -3.75 -22.67
CA THR A 481 -20.27 -4.15 -23.56
C THR A 481 -21.43 -4.80 -22.80
N PHE A 482 -22.64 -4.32 -23.04
CA PHE A 482 -23.89 -4.76 -22.41
C PHE A 482 -24.84 -5.41 -23.42
N ILE A 483 -25.63 -6.38 -22.95
CA ILE A 483 -26.78 -6.96 -23.65
C ILE A 483 -28.01 -6.15 -23.21
N GLY A 484 -28.47 -5.28 -24.10
CA GLY A 484 -29.43 -4.21 -23.79
C GLY A 484 -28.76 -2.94 -23.25
N VAL A 485 -29.52 -1.85 -23.20
CA VAL A 485 -29.05 -0.56 -22.67
C VAL A 485 -28.88 -0.66 -21.14
N PRO A 486 -27.68 -0.37 -20.58
CA PRO A 486 -27.47 -0.43 -19.14
C PRO A 486 -28.26 0.65 -18.40
N LYS A 487 -28.68 0.34 -17.18
CA LYS A 487 -29.19 1.30 -16.22
C LYS A 487 -28.03 2.03 -15.55
N VAL A 488 -28.25 3.29 -15.22
CA VAL A 488 -27.35 4.07 -14.38
C VAL A 488 -27.87 4.00 -12.95
N ILE A 489 -27.02 3.64 -12.00
CA ILE A 489 -27.33 3.62 -10.57
C ILE A 489 -26.40 4.56 -9.80
N SER A 490 -26.90 5.20 -8.75
CA SER A 490 -26.07 5.95 -7.80
C SER A 490 -25.30 4.98 -6.92
N THR A 491 -24.01 5.24 -6.71
CA THR A 491 -23.16 4.49 -5.77
C THR A 491 -23.20 5.03 -4.35
N LEU A 492 -23.86 6.18 -4.14
CA LEU A 492 -23.99 6.84 -2.83
C LEU A 492 -25.40 6.62 -2.25
N PRO A 493 -25.52 6.08 -1.01
CA PRO A 493 -26.81 5.77 -0.38
C PRO A 493 -27.69 6.99 -0.09
N ASP A 494 -27.09 8.14 0.22
CA ASP A 494 -27.78 9.30 0.80
C ASP A 494 -28.25 10.33 -0.23
N ILE A 495 -28.08 10.07 -1.53
CA ILE A 495 -28.47 11.01 -2.57
C ILE A 495 -29.87 10.65 -3.06
N GLN A 496 -30.86 11.38 -2.52
CA GLN A 496 -32.16 11.53 -3.14
C GLN A 496 -31.96 11.96 -4.61
N SER A 497 -32.61 11.24 -5.52
CA SER A 497 -32.56 11.36 -6.98
C SER A 497 -32.03 12.70 -7.49
N ILE A 498 -30.79 12.71 -7.99
CA ILE A 498 -30.32 13.81 -8.82
C ILE A 498 -31.13 13.71 -10.11
N ASP A 499 -31.76 14.81 -10.50
CA ASP A 499 -32.37 14.90 -11.83
C ASP A 499 -31.24 14.88 -12.87
N VAL A 500 -31.08 13.74 -13.52
CA VAL A 500 -30.05 13.51 -14.53
C VAL A 500 -30.68 12.97 -15.80
N THR A 501 -30.22 13.50 -16.92
CA THR A 501 -30.62 13.02 -18.24
C THR A 501 -29.49 12.19 -18.84
N ARG A 502 -29.87 11.12 -19.54
CA ARG A 502 -28.94 10.16 -20.15
C ARG A 502 -28.92 10.35 -21.66
N TYR A 503 -27.73 10.36 -22.23
CA TYR A 503 -27.52 10.54 -23.66
C TYR A 503 -26.67 9.40 -24.22
N LEU A 504 -26.98 8.98 -25.45
CA LEU A 504 -26.12 8.12 -26.26
C LEU A 504 -25.65 8.92 -27.46
N SER A 505 -24.34 9.14 -27.55
CA SER A 505 -23.68 9.89 -28.64
C SER A 505 -24.34 11.25 -28.91
N GLY A 506 -24.80 11.92 -27.85
CA GLY A 506 -25.42 13.25 -27.89
C GLY A 506 -26.95 13.27 -28.01
N ILE A 507 -27.60 12.12 -28.25
CA ILE A 507 -29.06 12.00 -28.36
C ILE A 507 -29.64 11.51 -27.04
N SER A 508 -30.73 12.12 -26.55
CA SER A 508 -31.40 11.65 -25.32
C SER A 508 -31.85 10.20 -25.52
N ILE A 509 -31.61 9.33 -24.54
CA ILE A 509 -32.02 7.92 -24.61
C ILE A 509 -33.53 7.78 -24.84
N GLU A 510 -34.33 8.70 -24.31
CA GLU A 510 -35.79 8.73 -24.47
C GLU A 510 -36.24 9.05 -25.91
N GLN A 511 -35.35 9.64 -26.71
CA GLN A 511 -35.60 10.03 -28.10
C GLN A 511 -34.91 9.11 -29.11
N CYS A 512 -34.04 8.20 -28.66
CA CYS A 512 -33.32 7.29 -29.55
C CYS A 512 -34.25 6.19 -30.09
N HIS A 513 -34.13 5.89 -31.38
CA HIS A 513 -34.65 4.63 -31.90
C HIS A 513 -33.74 3.48 -31.48
N ILE A 514 -34.31 2.27 -31.32
CA ILE A 514 -33.55 1.10 -30.86
C ILE A 514 -32.30 0.83 -31.71
N GLN A 515 -32.34 1.10 -33.02
CA GLN A 515 -31.22 0.91 -33.95
C GLN A 515 -30.08 1.91 -33.71
N GLU A 516 -30.39 3.11 -33.23
CA GLU A 516 -29.42 4.16 -32.89
C GLU A 516 -28.73 3.91 -31.55
N MET A 517 -29.35 3.08 -30.69
CA MET A 517 -28.79 2.69 -29.40
C MET A 517 -27.73 1.58 -29.51
N LEU A 518 -27.70 0.82 -30.60
CA LEU A 518 -26.83 -0.35 -30.74
C LEU A 518 -25.41 0.02 -31.15
N GLY A 519 -24.47 -0.89 -30.88
CA GLY A 519 -23.07 -0.76 -31.27
C GLY A 519 -22.22 -0.02 -30.23
N ALA A 520 -21.10 0.55 -30.69
CA ALA A 520 -20.21 1.34 -29.83
C ALA A 520 -20.77 2.77 -29.67
N GLN A 521 -21.08 3.15 -28.44
CA GLN A 521 -21.76 4.39 -28.09
C GLN A 521 -21.00 5.14 -26.99
N TYR A 522 -21.10 6.47 -27.00
CA TYR A 522 -20.71 7.28 -25.84
C TYR A 522 -21.94 7.51 -24.96
N LEU A 523 -21.95 6.88 -23.79
CA LEU A 523 -22.95 7.14 -22.76
C LEU A 523 -22.53 8.37 -21.95
N SER A 524 -23.42 9.36 -21.85
CA SER A 524 -23.23 10.53 -21.02
C SER A 524 -24.35 10.72 -20.01
N ILE A 525 -24.01 11.13 -18.80
CA ILE A 525 -24.94 11.53 -17.73
C ILE A 525 -24.75 13.01 -17.51
N ARG A 526 -25.82 13.79 -17.67
CA ARG A 526 -25.78 15.24 -17.49
C ARG A 526 -26.77 15.69 -16.42
N ASN A 527 -26.41 16.72 -15.67
CA ASN A 527 -27.34 17.38 -14.75
C ASN A 527 -28.27 18.36 -15.48
N SER A 528 -29.19 18.97 -14.75
CA SER A 528 -30.13 19.99 -15.26
C SER A 528 -29.45 21.23 -15.88
N ASN A 529 -28.20 21.51 -15.54
CA ASN A 529 -27.39 22.58 -16.15
C ASN A 529 -26.66 22.13 -17.42
N ASN A 530 -26.93 20.91 -17.91
CA ASN A 530 -26.24 20.27 -19.04
C ASN A 530 -24.72 20.09 -18.81
N GLU A 531 -24.28 20.06 -17.54
CA GLU A 531 -22.91 19.71 -17.16
C GLU A 531 -22.77 18.19 -17.17
N THR A 532 -21.75 17.67 -17.86
CA THR A 532 -21.55 16.23 -17.99
C THR A 532 -20.83 15.68 -16.76
N LEU A 533 -21.52 14.83 -16.00
CA LEU A 533 -21.05 14.20 -14.76
C LEU A 533 -20.34 12.87 -15.01
N LEU A 534 -20.70 12.16 -16.08
CA LEU A 534 -20.06 10.94 -16.54
C LEU A 534 -20.10 10.93 -18.07
N ARG A 535 -19.01 10.53 -18.70
CA ARG A 535 -18.98 10.13 -20.12
C ARG A 535 -18.14 8.87 -20.23
N ARG A 536 -18.69 7.82 -20.84
CA ARG A 536 -17.97 6.55 -21.06
C ARG A 536 -18.30 5.96 -22.41
N LYS A 537 -17.31 5.31 -23.03
CA LYS A 537 -17.51 4.53 -24.24
C LYS A 537 -17.97 3.11 -23.87
N ILE A 538 -19.13 2.72 -24.34
CA ILE A 538 -19.74 1.41 -24.05
C ILE A 538 -20.16 0.70 -25.34
N GLY A 539 -20.24 -0.62 -25.30
CA GLY A 539 -20.91 -1.42 -26.33
C GLY A 539 -22.34 -1.74 -25.92
N ILE A 540 -23.28 -1.66 -26.85
CA ILE A 540 -24.67 -2.05 -26.63
C ILE A 540 -25.08 -3.06 -27.69
N LEU A 541 -25.30 -4.30 -27.25
CA LEU A 541 -25.87 -5.38 -28.04
C LEU A 541 -27.39 -5.40 -27.86
N PRO A 542 -28.15 -5.94 -28.84
CA PRO A 542 -29.58 -6.16 -28.68
C PRO A 542 -29.93 -6.92 -27.40
N ALA A 543 -31.07 -6.60 -26.77
CA ALA A 543 -31.49 -7.26 -25.52
C ALA A 543 -31.76 -8.77 -25.71
N ASP A 544 -32.12 -9.17 -26.94
CA ASP A 544 -32.35 -10.55 -27.35
C ASP A 544 -31.11 -11.24 -27.92
N PHE A 545 -29.95 -10.57 -27.89
CA PHE A 545 -28.71 -11.09 -28.44
C PHE A 545 -28.25 -12.34 -27.68
N SER A 546 -28.00 -13.41 -28.42
CA SER A 546 -27.29 -14.58 -27.92
C SER A 546 -26.21 -15.04 -28.90
N ILE A 547 -25.16 -15.64 -28.34
CA ILE A 547 -24.09 -16.27 -29.09
C ILE A 547 -23.79 -17.63 -28.47
N GLU A 548 -23.77 -18.65 -29.31
CA GLU A 548 -23.38 -20.01 -28.95
C GLU A 548 -22.22 -20.46 -29.83
N ILE A 549 -21.31 -21.23 -29.26
CA ILE A 549 -20.22 -21.83 -30.03
C ILE A 549 -20.24 -23.34 -29.83
N LYS A 550 -20.25 -24.08 -30.96
CA LYS A 550 -20.34 -25.53 -31.00
C LYS A 550 -19.09 -26.09 -31.69
N GLY A 551 -18.47 -27.10 -31.09
CA GLY A 551 -17.41 -27.86 -31.76
C GLY A 551 -17.98 -28.62 -32.96
N GLY A 552 -17.19 -28.72 -34.03
CA GLY A 552 -17.52 -29.60 -35.15
C GLY A 552 -17.14 -31.06 -34.84
N MET A 553 -17.42 -31.97 -35.78
CA MET A 553 -17.03 -33.38 -35.63
C MET A 553 -15.51 -33.58 -35.63
N HIS A 554 -14.77 -32.62 -36.18
CA HIS A 554 -13.32 -32.64 -36.24
C HIS A 554 -12.71 -31.43 -35.52
N ALA A 555 -11.49 -31.59 -34.99
CA ALA A 555 -10.78 -30.55 -34.25
C ALA A 555 -10.47 -29.27 -35.07
N ASN A 556 -10.65 -29.33 -36.39
CA ASN A 556 -10.49 -28.20 -37.32
C ASN A 556 -11.84 -27.61 -37.79
N GLU A 557 -12.95 -27.97 -37.13
CA GLU A 557 -14.30 -27.54 -37.45
C GLU A 557 -15.00 -26.95 -36.22
N GLY A 558 -15.89 -25.98 -36.46
CA GLY A 558 -16.74 -25.40 -35.44
C GLY A 558 -17.85 -24.54 -36.03
N THR A 559 -18.87 -24.28 -35.24
CA THR A 559 -20.00 -23.43 -35.62
C THR A 559 -20.16 -22.32 -34.58
N ILE A 560 -20.22 -21.08 -35.05
CA ILE A 560 -20.66 -19.94 -34.25
C ILE A 560 -22.09 -19.64 -34.65
N LEU A 561 -22.97 -19.60 -33.66
CA LEU A 561 -24.38 -19.33 -33.80
C LEU A 561 -24.70 -18.00 -33.14
N ILE A 562 -25.24 -17.06 -33.90
CA ILE A 562 -25.67 -15.75 -33.41
C ILE A 562 -27.17 -15.61 -33.64
N THR A 563 -27.91 -15.28 -32.59
CA THR A 563 -29.37 -15.14 -32.65
C THR A 563 -29.77 -13.75 -32.18
N THR A 564 -30.51 -13.04 -33.03
CA THR A 564 -31.17 -11.76 -32.69
C THR A 564 -32.21 -11.41 -33.76
N GLN A 565 -33.29 -10.77 -33.35
CA GLN A 565 -34.33 -10.22 -34.23
C GLN A 565 -33.87 -8.93 -34.92
N HIS A 566 -32.75 -8.34 -34.48
CA HIS A 566 -32.20 -7.10 -35.04
C HIS A 566 -31.22 -7.38 -36.18
N PRO A 567 -31.31 -6.67 -37.33
CA PRO A 567 -30.36 -6.84 -38.42
C PRO A 567 -28.92 -6.57 -37.98
N CYS A 568 -28.06 -7.57 -38.16
CA CYS A 568 -26.63 -7.50 -37.84
C CYS A 568 -25.79 -8.01 -39.01
N VAL A 569 -24.63 -7.40 -39.24
CA VAL A 569 -23.61 -7.94 -40.16
C VAL A 569 -22.42 -8.41 -39.33
N ALA A 570 -22.13 -9.70 -39.35
CA ALA A 570 -20.85 -10.18 -38.82
C ALA A 570 -19.79 -10.20 -39.92
N ASN A 571 -18.63 -9.62 -39.61
CA ASN A 571 -17.44 -9.76 -40.41
C ASN A 571 -16.36 -10.49 -39.61
N LEU A 572 -16.03 -11.69 -40.08
CA LEU A 572 -15.05 -12.56 -39.46
C LEU A 572 -13.69 -12.36 -40.15
N LYS A 573 -12.77 -11.66 -39.50
CA LYS A 573 -11.41 -11.47 -40.03
C LYS A 573 -10.58 -12.73 -39.82
N ILE A 574 -10.57 -13.67 -40.77
CA ILE A 574 -9.65 -14.82 -40.72
C ILE A 574 -8.94 -15.08 -42.04
N LYS A 575 -7.60 -15.18 -41.99
CA LYS A 575 -6.74 -15.44 -43.16
C LYS A 575 -6.70 -16.91 -43.61
N HIS A 576 -7.24 -17.88 -42.84
CA HIS A 576 -6.99 -19.32 -43.05
C HIS A 576 -8.21 -20.25 -42.97
N TRP A 577 -9.44 -19.70 -42.96
CA TRP A 577 -10.67 -20.49 -42.81
C TRP A 577 -11.57 -20.37 -44.04
N ARG A 578 -12.26 -21.46 -44.38
CA ARG A 578 -13.43 -21.39 -45.25
C ARG A 578 -14.63 -21.08 -44.35
N LEU A 579 -15.30 -19.97 -44.66
CA LEU A 579 -16.51 -19.51 -43.98
C LEU A 579 -17.73 -19.86 -44.82
N HIS A 580 -18.70 -20.53 -44.22
CA HIS A 580 -20.04 -20.66 -44.81
C HIS A 580 -21.06 -20.01 -43.89
N VAL A 581 -21.74 -18.98 -44.39
CA VAL A 581 -22.78 -18.25 -43.66
C VAL A 581 -24.14 -18.76 -44.12
N SER A 582 -25.00 -19.12 -43.18
CA SER A 582 -26.41 -19.43 -43.46
C SER A 582 -27.30 -18.64 -42.52
N VAL A 583 -28.32 -17.96 -43.06
CA VAL A 583 -29.27 -17.14 -42.29
C VAL A 583 -30.65 -17.80 -42.36
N LEU A 584 -31.24 -18.10 -41.22
CA LEU A 584 -32.56 -18.72 -41.08
C LEU A 584 -33.34 -18.00 -39.99
N ARG A 585 -34.47 -17.34 -40.31
CA ARG A 585 -35.42 -16.75 -39.31
C ARG A 585 -34.77 -16.01 -38.11
N GLY A 586 -33.90 -15.03 -38.34
CA GLY A 586 -33.23 -14.27 -37.25
C GLY A 586 -32.02 -14.98 -36.61
N GLU A 587 -31.68 -16.16 -37.12
CA GLU A 587 -30.53 -16.96 -36.73
C GLU A 587 -29.45 -16.86 -37.80
N GLN A 588 -28.27 -16.36 -37.44
CA GLN A 588 -27.09 -16.32 -38.30
C GLN A 588 -26.09 -17.39 -37.87
N ARG A 589 -25.90 -18.41 -38.71
CA ARG A 589 -24.95 -19.49 -38.49
C ARG A 589 -23.69 -19.28 -39.32
N TYR A 590 -22.55 -19.27 -38.64
CA TYR A 590 -21.22 -19.16 -39.21
C TYR A 590 -20.49 -20.49 -39.03
N ASN A 591 -20.41 -21.28 -40.10
CA ASN A 591 -19.68 -22.54 -40.10
C ASN A 591 -18.22 -22.31 -40.49
N LEU A 592 -17.31 -22.77 -39.65
CA LEU A 592 -15.88 -22.56 -39.74
C LEU A 592 -15.21 -23.90 -40.08
N LYS A 593 -14.49 -23.98 -41.20
CA LYS A 593 -13.61 -25.12 -41.54
C LYS A 593 -12.20 -24.66 -41.93
N ARG A 594 -11.17 -25.13 -41.20
CA ARG A 594 -9.76 -24.82 -41.49
C ARG A 594 -9.11 -25.93 -42.32
N LYS A 595 -8.21 -25.54 -43.25
CA LYS A 595 -7.28 -26.48 -43.90
C LYS A 595 -6.13 -26.83 -42.94
N GLY A 596 -6.03 -28.10 -42.53
CA GLY A 596 -4.97 -28.63 -41.65
C GLY A 596 -5.29 -28.60 -40.15
N TYR A 597 -4.47 -29.30 -39.34
CA TYR A 597 -4.60 -29.40 -37.88
C TYR A 597 -3.92 -28.22 -37.14
N LEU A 598 -4.42 -27.85 -35.96
CA LEU A 598 -3.83 -26.82 -35.10
C LEU A 598 -2.69 -27.37 -34.24
N ARG A 599 -1.55 -26.65 -34.20
CA ARG A 599 -0.45 -26.90 -33.26
C ARG A 599 -0.48 -25.99 -32.02
N HIS A 600 -1.23 -24.87 -32.05
CA HIS A 600 -1.30 -23.87 -30.98
C HIS A 600 -2.71 -23.23 -30.87
N LEU A 601 -3.04 -22.66 -29.70
CA LEU A 601 -4.16 -21.73 -29.51
C LEU A 601 -3.90 -20.44 -30.31
N LEU A 602 -4.90 -19.94 -31.03
CA LEU A 602 -4.91 -18.75 -31.86
C LEU A 602 -5.98 -17.78 -31.38
N HIS A 603 -5.60 -16.51 -31.22
CA HIS A 603 -6.52 -15.39 -31.02
C HIS A 603 -7.13 -14.97 -32.38
N TYR A 604 -8.45 -14.81 -32.43
CA TYR A 604 -9.21 -14.34 -33.59
C TYR A 604 -10.13 -13.18 -33.19
N LYS A 605 -10.39 -12.23 -34.10
CA LYS A 605 -11.31 -11.10 -33.86
C LYS A 605 -12.56 -11.25 -34.73
N PHE A 606 -13.73 -11.23 -34.09
CA PHE A 606 -15.06 -11.31 -34.68
C PHE A 606 -15.71 -9.92 -34.66
N CYS A 607 -15.79 -9.22 -35.79
CA CYS A 607 -16.37 -7.88 -35.80
C CYS A 607 -17.87 -7.97 -36.07
N LEU A 608 -18.72 -7.51 -35.15
CA LEU A 608 -20.15 -7.38 -35.37
C LEU A 608 -20.49 -5.91 -35.65
N ILE A 609 -21.05 -5.65 -36.82
CA ILE A 609 -21.33 -4.30 -37.30
C ILE A 609 -22.84 -4.08 -37.30
N TRP A 610 -23.28 -3.09 -36.51
CA TRP A 610 -24.63 -2.54 -36.56
C TRP A 610 -24.55 -1.12 -37.14
N ARG A 611 -25.10 -1.01 -38.35
CA ARG A 611 -25.28 0.12 -39.30
C ARG A 611 -24.46 1.42 -39.29
N LEU A 612 -23.68 1.85 -38.29
CA LEU A 612 -22.88 3.08 -38.42
C LEU A 612 -21.48 3.04 -37.77
N THR A 613 -21.24 2.26 -36.71
CA THR A 613 -19.90 2.04 -36.14
C THR A 613 -19.68 0.56 -35.79
N PRO A 614 -18.54 -0.06 -36.16
CA PRO A 614 -18.28 -1.47 -35.87
C PRO A 614 -18.08 -1.71 -34.37
N SER A 615 -18.71 -2.74 -33.81
CA SER A 615 -18.35 -3.29 -32.50
C SER A 615 -17.48 -4.53 -32.72
N THR A 616 -16.33 -4.64 -32.07
CA THR A 616 -15.43 -5.78 -32.31
C THR A 616 -15.44 -6.73 -31.12
N LEU A 617 -15.91 -7.95 -31.30
CA LEU A 617 -15.70 -9.05 -30.37
C LEU A 617 -14.36 -9.71 -30.67
N SER A 618 -13.64 -10.19 -29.66
CA SER A 618 -12.40 -10.96 -29.84
C SER A 618 -12.52 -12.32 -29.12
N TYR A 619 -11.96 -13.38 -29.69
CA TYR A 619 -12.05 -14.76 -29.18
C TYR A 619 -10.74 -15.54 -29.31
N LEU A 620 -10.61 -16.62 -28.54
CA LEU A 620 -9.53 -17.61 -28.61
C LEU A 620 -10.05 -18.93 -29.20
N PHE A 621 -9.22 -19.63 -29.99
CA PHE A 621 -9.54 -20.91 -30.64
C PHE A 621 -8.29 -21.83 -30.61
N PRO A 622 -8.35 -23.17 -30.54
CA PRO A 622 -9.54 -24.00 -30.63
C PRO A 622 -10.44 -23.92 -29.42
N LEU A 623 -11.74 -24.02 -29.69
CA LEU A 623 -12.69 -24.45 -28.67
C LEU A 623 -12.41 -25.93 -28.43
N LYS A 624 -11.84 -26.27 -27.28
CA LYS A 624 -11.89 -27.67 -26.86
C LYS A 624 -13.37 -28.00 -26.67
N ALA A 625 -13.82 -28.97 -27.46
CA ALA A 625 -15.06 -29.66 -27.21
C ALA A 625 -15.07 -30.14 -25.75
N VAL A 626 -16.19 -29.93 -25.07
CA VAL A 626 -16.62 -30.93 -24.07
C VAL A 626 -16.88 -32.19 -24.88
N SER A 627 -15.85 -33.02 -25.06
CA SER A 627 -16.04 -34.43 -25.33
C SER A 627 -16.04 -35.13 -23.98
N LEU A 628 -17.23 -35.55 -23.57
CA LEU A 628 -17.38 -36.70 -22.68
C LEU A 628 -16.52 -37.87 -23.20
N LEU A 629 -15.94 -38.60 -22.24
CA LEU A 629 -15.36 -39.96 -22.33
C LEU A 629 -13.97 -40.10 -22.97
N MET A 630 -12.93 -40.00 -22.14
CA MET A 630 -12.37 -41.17 -21.43
C MET A 630 -11.81 -40.75 -20.08
#